data_AF-A0A7K4D213-F1
#
_entry.id   AF-A0A7K4D213-F1
#
_cell.length_a   1.000
_cell.length_b   1.000
_cell.length_c   1.000
_cell.angle_alpha   90.00
_cell.angle_beta   90.00
_cell.angle_gamma   90.00
#
_symmetry.space_group_name_H-M   'P 1'
#
loop_
_entity.id
_entity.type
_entity.pdbx_description
1 polymer ?
#
loop_
_entity_poly.entity_id
_entity_poly.type
_entity_poly.pdbx_seq_one_letter_code
_entity_poly.pdbx_strand_id
1 'polypeptide(L)'
;MNYPRYILMLVVSILMQTGLALSAPMPLLMIVNNDSMECARFLPGDECMDCTPPAGWDILGPYDSCPENYKIVNVNGTCKGFENERCCTEKHTGASGDCRNLVINDETKRCAFVKNASNCSLPSGWLAMPKNASQSMWVCPIDYGWTALNCT
;
A
#
# COMPACT_ATOMS: atom_id res chain seq x y z
N MET A 1 38.51 -9.87 -38.15
CA MET A 1 37.34 -10.51 -37.51
C MET A 1 37.64 -10.68 -36.02
N ASN A 2 37.09 -9.83 -35.15
CA ASN A 2 37.25 -9.92 -33.69
C ASN A 2 35.99 -9.36 -33.01
N TYR A 3 34.84 -10.00 -33.26
CA TYR A 3 33.54 -9.62 -32.70
C TYR A 3 32.99 -10.48 -31.54
N PRO A 4 33.66 -11.52 -30.98
CA PRO A 4 33.04 -12.30 -29.90
C PRO A 4 33.29 -11.73 -28.49
N ARG A 5 34.23 -10.80 -28.30
CA ARG A 5 34.62 -10.30 -26.95
C ARG A 5 33.76 -9.14 -26.43
N TYR A 6 33.19 -8.32 -27.31
CA TYR A 6 32.38 -7.15 -26.90
C TYR A 6 30.98 -7.53 -26.44
N ILE A 7 30.42 -8.62 -26.96
CA ILE A 7 29.06 -9.08 -26.63
C ILE A 7 28.99 -9.62 -25.20
N LEU A 8 30.05 -10.30 -24.73
CA LEU A 8 30.05 -10.91 -23.40
C LEU A 8 30.09 -9.88 -22.26
N MET A 9 30.79 -8.74 -22.45
CA MET A 9 30.87 -7.71 -21.41
C MET A 9 29.57 -6.92 -21.23
N LEU A 10 28.76 -6.77 -22.29
CA LEU A 10 27.49 -6.06 -22.25
C LEU A 10 26.42 -6.81 -21.42
N VAL A 11 26.44 -8.14 -21.43
CA VAL A 11 25.48 -8.98 -20.68
C VAL A 11 25.75 -8.93 -19.17
N VAL A 12 27.02 -8.83 -18.76
CA VAL A 12 27.39 -8.78 -17.33
C VAL A 12 27.01 -7.44 -16.67
N SER A 13 27.05 -6.33 -17.41
CA SER A 13 26.69 -5.01 -16.88
C SER A 13 25.19 -4.80 -16.67
N ILE A 14 24.33 -5.51 -17.42
CA ILE A 14 22.87 -5.40 -17.28
C ILE A 14 22.36 -6.18 -16.04
N LEU A 15 23.05 -7.26 -15.66
CA LEU A 15 22.69 -8.10 -14.49
C LEU A 15 22.93 -7.42 -13.13
N MET A 16 23.67 -6.31 -13.07
CA MET A 16 23.94 -5.59 -11.81
C MET A 16 22.97 -4.43 -11.53
N GLN A 17 21.99 -4.16 -12.41
CA GLN A 17 21.02 -3.08 -12.21
C GLN A 17 19.72 -3.52 -11.52
N THR A 18 19.58 -4.79 -11.13
CA THR A 18 18.50 -5.19 -10.21
C THR A 18 18.87 -4.78 -8.78
N GLY A 19 19.13 -3.49 -8.58
CA GLY A 19 19.13 -2.89 -7.27
C GLY A 19 17.73 -3.08 -6.71
N LEU A 20 17.61 -3.88 -5.66
CA LEU A 20 16.42 -3.90 -4.81
C LEU A 20 16.22 -2.45 -4.36
N ALA A 21 15.26 -1.76 -4.97
CA ALA A 21 14.81 -0.47 -4.47
C ALA A 21 14.14 -0.75 -3.11
N LEU A 22 14.96 -0.75 -2.05
CA LEU A 22 14.49 -0.70 -0.68
C LEU A 22 13.76 0.64 -0.55
N SER A 23 12.43 0.57 -0.62
CA SER A 23 11.59 1.71 -0.28
C SER A 23 11.87 2.01 1.19
N ALA A 24 12.49 3.15 1.47
CA ALA A 24 12.71 3.57 2.85
C ALA A 24 11.34 3.82 3.49
N PRO A 25 11.10 3.39 4.74
CA PRO A 25 9.84 3.63 5.41
C PRO A 25 9.60 5.14 5.49
N MET A 26 8.35 5.56 5.29
CA MET A 26 7.95 6.96 5.38
C MET A 26 8.34 7.51 6.76
N PRO A 27 9.01 8.69 6.85
CA PRO A 27 9.45 9.21 8.13
C PRO A 27 8.26 9.55 9.02
N LEU A 28 8.39 9.30 10.32
CA LEU A 28 7.41 9.73 11.31
C LEU A 28 7.41 11.26 11.40
N LEU A 29 6.22 11.85 11.45
CA LEU A 29 6.02 13.28 11.68
C LEU A 29 5.84 13.56 13.17
N MET A 30 6.31 14.71 13.62
CA MET A 30 5.89 15.26 14.90
C MET A 30 4.53 15.94 14.74
N ILE A 31 3.55 15.53 15.54
CA ILE A 31 2.25 16.19 15.65
C ILE A 31 2.07 16.74 17.07
N VAL A 32 1.33 17.84 17.18
CA VAL A 32 1.04 18.49 18.47
C VAL A 32 -0.43 18.85 18.59
N ASN A 33 -0.96 18.78 19.80
CA ASN A 33 -2.24 19.36 20.16
C ASN A 33 -1.97 20.51 21.14
N ASN A 34 -2.20 21.74 20.68
CA ASN A 34 -1.88 22.93 21.45
C ASN A 34 -2.84 23.13 22.64
N ASP A 35 -4.08 22.62 22.55
CA ASP A 35 -5.10 22.75 23.59
C ASP A 35 -4.80 21.84 24.79
N SER A 36 -4.38 20.60 24.53
CA SER A 36 -4.00 19.63 25.58
C SER A 36 -2.52 19.68 25.96
N MET A 37 -1.70 20.47 25.23
CA MET A 37 -0.24 20.49 25.36
C MET A 37 0.36 19.09 25.23
N GLU A 38 -0.04 18.36 24.19
CA GLU A 38 0.39 16.99 23.93
C GLU A 38 1.10 16.89 22.57
N CYS A 39 2.06 15.98 22.47
CA CYS A 39 2.81 15.72 21.24
C CYS A 39 2.90 14.21 20.98
N ALA A 40 3.02 13.82 19.71
CA ALA A 40 3.19 12.42 19.33
C ALA A 40 4.03 12.27 18.07
N ARG A 41 4.70 11.12 17.94
CA ARG A 41 5.25 10.67 16.65
C ARG A 41 4.16 9.96 15.88
N PHE A 42 3.93 10.39 14.65
CA PHE A 42 2.81 9.96 13.82
C PHE A 42 3.31 9.42 12.48
N LEU A 43 2.81 8.26 12.06
CA LEU A 43 3.07 7.73 10.72
C LEU A 43 1.98 8.25 9.77
N PRO A 44 2.31 9.15 8.82
CA PRO A 44 1.31 9.73 7.92
C PRO A 44 0.81 8.78 6.85
N GLY A 45 1.36 7.58 6.73
CA GLY A 45 0.96 6.58 5.76
C GLY A 45 2.14 5.77 5.24
N ASP A 46 1.86 4.96 4.22
CA ASP A 46 2.84 4.23 3.42
C ASP A 46 2.34 4.11 1.97
N GLU A 47 2.92 3.24 1.15
CA GLU A 47 2.50 3.03 -0.23
C GLU A 47 1.07 2.46 -0.39
N CYS A 48 0.45 2.01 0.71
CA CYS A 48 -0.83 1.33 0.73
C CYS A 48 -1.94 2.09 1.45
N MET A 49 -1.62 3.12 2.23
CA MET A 49 -2.61 3.93 2.93
C MET A 49 -2.13 5.35 3.22
N ASP A 50 -3.08 6.28 3.28
CA ASP A 50 -2.88 7.61 3.87
C ASP A 50 -3.51 7.69 5.25
N CYS A 51 -2.77 8.23 6.22
CA CYS A 51 -3.22 8.45 7.58
C CYS A 51 -3.27 9.95 7.90
N THR A 52 -4.38 10.37 8.51
CA THR A 52 -4.57 11.74 8.99
C THR A 52 -4.54 11.77 10.52
N PRO A 53 -3.88 12.76 11.15
CA PRO A 53 -3.97 12.95 12.60
C PRO A 53 -5.42 13.16 13.04
N PRO A 54 -5.75 12.90 14.33
CA PRO A 54 -7.06 13.26 14.85
C PRO A 54 -7.32 14.76 14.73
N ALA A 55 -8.59 15.14 14.71
CA ALA A 55 -8.98 16.55 14.71
C ALA A 55 -8.35 17.30 15.90
N GLY A 56 -7.88 18.52 15.65
CA GLY A 56 -7.21 19.36 16.66
C GLY A 56 -5.71 19.11 16.81
N TRP A 57 -5.11 18.24 15.98
CA TRP A 57 -3.67 18.03 15.94
C TRP A 57 -3.03 18.74 14.73
N ASP A 58 -1.98 19.50 14.98
CA ASP A 58 -1.16 20.16 13.97
C ASP A 58 0.09 19.34 13.64
N ILE A 59 0.55 19.42 12.39
CA ILE A 59 1.78 18.76 11.93
C ILE A 59 2.92 19.78 11.97
N LEU A 60 4.01 19.46 12.66
CA LEU A 60 5.22 20.29 12.67
C LEU A 60 6.17 19.85 11.54
N GLY A 61 6.63 18.61 11.58
CA GLY A 61 7.59 18.09 10.61
C GLY A 61 8.32 16.82 11.07
N PRO A 62 9.09 16.16 10.19
CA PRO A 62 9.73 14.88 10.49
C PRO A 62 10.90 14.99 11.48
N TYR A 63 11.58 16.14 11.48
CA TYR A 63 12.78 16.36 12.31
C TYR A 63 12.51 17.20 13.56
N ASP A 64 11.28 17.66 13.75
CA ASP A 64 10.92 18.44 14.92
C ASP A 64 10.93 17.57 16.19
N SER A 65 11.22 18.23 17.30
CA SER A 65 11.13 17.67 18.63
C SER A 65 9.78 18.03 19.25
N CYS A 66 9.36 17.20 20.20
CA CYS A 66 8.25 17.57 21.05
C CYS A 66 8.61 18.85 21.83
N PRO A 67 7.75 19.87 21.88
CA PRO A 67 8.02 21.08 22.66
C PRO A 67 8.25 20.75 24.15
N GLU A 68 9.11 21.49 24.84
CA GLU A 68 9.58 21.15 26.19
C GLU A 68 8.45 21.03 27.24
N ASN A 69 7.37 21.79 27.08
CA ASN A 69 6.22 21.79 27.97
C ASN A 69 5.10 20.82 27.54
N TYR A 70 5.30 20.05 26.48
CA TYR A 70 4.29 19.14 25.94
C TYR A 70 4.49 17.73 26.47
N LYS A 71 3.39 17.06 26.76
CA LYS A 71 3.39 15.67 27.17
C LYS A 71 3.45 14.75 25.94
N ILE A 72 4.41 13.84 25.92
CA ILE A 72 4.49 12.79 24.89
C ILE A 72 3.36 11.78 25.12
N VAL A 73 2.58 11.53 24.08
CA VAL A 73 1.47 10.56 24.08
C VAL A 73 1.51 9.69 22.83
N ASN A 74 0.74 8.61 22.85
CA ASN A 74 0.49 7.78 21.67
C ASN A 74 -0.85 8.17 21.06
N VAL A 75 -0.86 8.42 19.76
CA VAL A 75 -2.04 8.86 19.03
C VAL A 75 -2.23 7.96 17.81
N ASN A 76 -3.45 7.49 17.63
CA ASN A 76 -3.85 6.79 16.41
C ASN A 76 -4.58 7.76 15.49
N GLY A 77 -4.17 7.80 14.23
CA GLY A 77 -4.85 8.57 13.19
C GLY A 77 -6.00 7.80 12.56
N THR A 78 -6.68 8.47 11.63
CA THR A 78 -7.62 7.82 10.72
C THR A 78 -6.88 7.48 9.43
N CYS A 79 -6.73 6.18 9.16
CA CYS A 79 -6.04 5.68 7.98
C CYS A 79 -7.04 5.17 6.94
N LYS A 80 -6.78 5.50 5.67
CA LYS A 80 -7.56 5.07 4.51
C LYS A 80 -6.63 4.34 3.56
N GLY A 81 -6.88 3.05 3.34
CA GLY A 81 -6.18 2.25 2.35
C GLY A 81 -6.48 2.69 0.92
N PHE A 82 -5.53 2.42 0.03
CA PHE A 82 -5.69 2.62 -1.42
C PHE A 82 -6.06 1.30 -2.11
N GLU A 83 -6.85 1.41 -3.16
CA GLU A 83 -7.02 0.32 -4.13
C GLU A 83 -5.75 0.24 -5.00
N ASN A 84 -4.84 -0.66 -4.63
CA ASN A 84 -3.56 -0.83 -5.29
C ASN A 84 -3.24 -2.33 -5.44
N GLU A 85 -2.89 -2.74 -6.65
CA GLU A 85 -2.59 -4.13 -7.00
C GLU A 85 -1.52 -4.74 -6.08
N ARG A 86 -0.44 -4.00 -5.86
CA ARG A 86 0.67 -4.43 -5.00
C ARG A 86 0.22 -4.61 -3.55
N CYS A 87 -0.57 -3.67 -3.03
CA CYS A 87 -1.06 -3.66 -1.64
C CYS A 87 -2.15 -4.69 -1.36
N CYS A 88 -2.75 -5.24 -2.41
CA CYS A 88 -3.79 -6.25 -2.36
C CYS A 88 -3.34 -7.58 -2.95
N THR A 89 -2.03 -7.81 -3.09
CA THR A 89 -1.47 -9.10 -3.47
C THR A 89 -0.91 -9.81 -2.23
N GLU A 90 -1.09 -11.13 -2.15
CA GLU A 90 -0.53 -11.95 -1.08
C GLU A 90 0.98 -11.72 -0.89
N LYS A 91 1.43 -11.85 0.37
CA LYS A 91 2.83 -11.68 0.78
C LYS A 91 3.37 -10.26 0.56
N HIS A 92 2.51 -9.28 0.26
CA HIS A 92 2.87 -7.88 0.44
C HIS A 92 3.28 -7.63 1.91
N THR A 93 4.36 -6.89 2.11
CA THR A 93 4.84 -6.47 3.43
C THR A 93 4.50 -5.00 3.64
N GLY A 94 4.00 -4.62 4.81
CA GLY A 94 3.58 -3.25 5.09
C GLY A 94 2.10 -3.17 5.45
N ALA A 95 1.48 -2.00 5.32
CA ALA A 95 0.05 -1.89 5.52
C ALA A 95 -0.74 -2.60 4.42
N SER A 96 -1.95 -3.04 4.76
CA SER A 96 -2.90 -3.55 3.78
C SER A 96 -3.54 -2.40 3.02
N GLY A 97 -3.71 -2.56 1.71
CA GLY A 97 -4.53 -1.66 0.91
C GLY A 97 -6.03 -1.80 1.22
N ASP A 98 -6.83 -1.05 0.48
CA ASP A 98 -8.28 -1.22 0.45
C ASP A 98 -8.67 -2.23 -0.63
N CYS A 99 -8.82 -3.50 -0.26
CA CYS A 99 -9.10 -4.59 -1.20
C CYS A 99 -10.59 -4.94 -1.32
N ARG A 100 -11.51 -4.09 -0.81
CA ARG A 100 -12.96 -4.41 -0.79
C ARG A 100 -13.57 -4.62 -2.18
N ASN A 101 -12.98 -3.98 -3.17
CA ASN A 101 -13.41 -3.96 -4.57
C ASN A 101 -12.59 -4.88 -5.47
N LEU A 102 -11.69 -5.68 -4.87
CA LEU A 102 -10.98 -6.75 -5.56
C LEU A 102 -11.96 -7.86 -5.92
N VAL A 103 -11.87 -8.33 -7.15
CA VAL A 103 -12.52 -9.55 -7.63
C VAL A 103 -11.49 -10.54 -8.13
N ILE A 104 -11.76 -11.82 -7.90
CA ILE A 104 -10.83 -12.92 -8.17
C ILE A 104 -11.51 -13.93 -9.09
N ASN A 105 -10.80 -14.41 -10.09
CA ASN A 105 -11.23 -15.51 -10.96
C ASN A 105 -10.20 -16.63 -10.88
N ASP A 106 -10.54 -17.67 -10.12
CA ASP A 106 -9.65 -18.81 -9.85
C ASP A 106 -9.43 -19.69 -11.09
N GLU A 107 -10.40 -19.75 -12.01
CA GLU A 107 -10.30 -20.54 -13.24
C GLU A 107 -9.23 -20.00 -14.20
N THR A 108 -9.15 -18.68 -14.32
CA THR A 108 -8.19 -17.98 -15.20
C THR A 108 -6.94 -17.49 -14.46
N LYS A 109 -6.90 -17.67 -13.12
CA LYS A 109 -5.87 -17.13 -12.24
C LYS A 109 -5.67 -15.63 -12.41
N ARG A 110 -6.77 -14.88 -12.36
CA ARG A 110 -6.76 -13.42 -12.56
C ARG A 110 -7.43 -12.67 -11.43
N CYS A 111 -6.94 -11.45 -11.21
CA CYS A 111 -7.48 -10.49 -10.28
C CYS A 111 -7.76 -9.16 -10.98
N ALA A 112 -8.76 -8.44 -10.52
CA ALA A 112 -9.08 -7.11 -11.03
C ALA A 112 -9.72 -6.26 -9.94
N PHE A 113 -9.57 -4.95 -10.03
CA PHE A 113 -10.43 -4.02 -9.29
C PHE A 113 -11.63 -3.61 -10.14
N VAL A 114 -12.78 -3.50 -9.48
CA VAL A 114 -14.00 -2.95 -10.07
C VAL A 114 -14.52 -1.80 -9.23
N LYS A 115 -15.17 -0.81 -9.84
CA LYS A 115 -15.59 0.43 -9.15
C LYS A 115 -16.48 0.20 -7.92
N ASN A 116 -17.34 -0.84 -7.95
CA ASN A 116 -18.19 -1.20 -6.82
C ASN A 116 -18.57 -2.69 -6.91
N ALA A 117 -17.75 -3.55 -6.29
CA ALA A 117 -17.97 -5.00 -6.34
C ALA A 117 -19.32 -5.43 -5.73
N SER A 118 -19.85 -4.66 -4.76
CA SER A 118 -21.13 -4.96 -4.09
C SER A 118 -22.36 -4.71 -4.96
N ASN A 119 -22.24 -3.93 -6.03
CA ASN A 119 -23.33 -3.54 -6.92
C ASN A 119 -22.97 -3.78 -8.39
N CYS A 120 -22.13 -4.77 -8.65
CA CYS A 120 -21.58 -5.08 -9.97
C CYS A 120 -22.07 -6.44 -10.43
N SER A 121 -22.56 -6.54 -11.67
CA SER A 121 -22.76 -7.84 -12.31
C SER A 121 -21.42 -8.30 -12.86
N LEU A 122 -20.84 -9.31 -12.21
CA LEU A 122 -19.55 -9.86 -12.60
C LEU A 122 -19.71 -10.90 -13.71
N PRO A 123 -18.78 -10.96 -14.69
CA PRO A 123 -18.75 -12.04 -15.65
C PRO A 123 -18.57 -13.40 -14.96
N SER A 124 -18.97 -14.48 -15.64
CA SER A 124 -18.87 -15.83 -15.10
C SER A 124 -17.46 -16.15 -14.58
N GLY A 125 -17.38 -16.80 -13.42
CA GLY A 125 -16.13 -17.21 -12.75
C GLY A 125 -15.46 -16.12 -11.91
N TRP A 126 -15.91 -14.87 -11.97
CA TRP A 126 -15.40 -13.81 -11.10
C TRP A 126 -16.16 -13.75 -9.78
N LEU A 127 -15.42 -13.68 -8.68
CA LEU A 127 -15.94 -13.65 -7.31
C LEU A 127 -15.59 -12.31 -6.66
N ALA A 128 -16.59 -11.66 -6.07
CA ALA A 128 -16.38 -10.52 -5.18
C ALA A 128 -16.02 -10.98 -3.77
N MET A 129 -15.46 -10.06 -2.98
CA MET A 129 -15.19 -10.29 -1.57
C MET A 129 -16.45 -10.78 -0.83
N PRO A 130 -16.38 -11.92 -0.11
CA PRO A 130 -17.48 -12.38 0.73
C PRO A 130 -17.83 -11.34 1.80
N LYS A 131 -19.14 -11.19 2.11
CA LYS A 131 -19.62 -10.17 3.07
C LYS A 131 -18.96 -10.21 4.46
N ASN A 132 -18.49 -11.38 4.89
CA ASN A 132 -17.88 -11.60 6.20
C ASN A 132 -16.35 -11.62 6.15
N ALA A 133 -15.74 -11.42 4.98
CA ALA A 133 -14.29 -11.38 4.84
C ALA A 133 -13.75 -9.99 5.22
N SER A 134 -12.58 -9.96 5.86
CA SER A 134 -11.82 -8.72 6.04
C SER A 134 -11.18 -8.32 4.72
N GLN A 135 -11.17 -7.02 4.40
CA GLN A 135 -10.45 -6.47 3.25
C GLN A 135 -8.94 -6.82 3.28
N SER A 136 -8.34 -7.00 4.47
CA SER A 136 -6.93 -7.41 4.61
C SER A 136 -6.69 -8.90 4.35
N MET A 137 -7.75 -9.72 4.32
CA MET A 137 -7.69 -11.16 4.10
C MET A 137 -8.18 -11.55 2.70
N TRP A 138 -8.93 -10.67 2.04
CA TRP A 138 -9.33 -10.82 0.65
C TRP A 138 -8.30 -10.15 -0.27
N VAL A 139 -7.27 -10.90 -0.60
CA VAL A 139 -6.14 -10.45 -1.42
C VAL A 139 -5.96 -11.36 -2.62
N CYS A 140 -5.37 -10.81 -3.69
CA CYS A 140 -5.04 -11.53 -4.89
C CYS A 140 -3.91 -12.54 -4.61
N PRO A 141 -4.08 -13.83 -4.93
CA PRO A 141 -3.02 -14.80 -4.76
C PRO A 141 -1.75 -14.41 -5.51
N ILE A 142 -0.59 -14.73 -4.94
CA ILE A 142 0.69 -14.27 -5.50
C ILE A 142 0.99 -14.81 -6.91
N ASP A 143 0.41 -15.96 -7.29
CA ASP A 143 0.59 -16.57 -8.62
C ASP A 143 -0.46 -16.10 -9.64
N TYR A 144 -1.33 -15.15 -9.28
CA TYR A 144 -2.40 -14.65 -10.16
C TYR A 144 -1.95 -13.38 -10.87
N GLY A 145 -2.44 -13.19 -12.10
CA GLY A 145 -2.18 -12.00 -12.89
C GLY A 145 -3.22 -10.91 -12.66
N TRP A 146 -2.80 -9.65 -12.63
CA TRP A 146 -3.73 -8.51 -12.67
C TRP A 146 -4.25 -8.26 -14.09
N THR A 147 -5.49 -7.80 -14.18
CA THR A 147 -6.14 -7.39 -15.44
C THR A 147 -7.14 -6.27 -15.18
N ALA A 148 -7.49 -5.53 -16.24
CA ALA A 148 -8.65 -4.66 -16.22
C ALA A 148 -9.93 -5.49 -16.38
N LEU A 149 -10.96 -5.13 -15.61
CA LEU A 149 -12.30 -5.70 -15.72
C LEU A 149 -13.32 -4.58 -15.57
N ASN A 150 -14.31 -4.54 -16.46
CA ASN A 150 -15.45 -3.66 -16.31
C ASN A 150 -16.67 -4.48 -15.91
N CYS A 151 -17.41 -3.96 -14.93
CA CYS A 151 -18.74 -4.43 -14.60
C CYS A 151 -19.71 -4.15 -15.74
N THR A 152 -20.71 -5.02 -15.88
CA THR A 152 -21.89 -4.79 -16.72
C THR A 152 -23.10 -4.37 -15.89
#